data_AF-A0A8R1I1Q7-F1
#
_entry.id   AF-A0A8R1I1Q7-F1
#
_cell.length_a   1.000
_cell.length_b   1.000
_cell.length_c   1.000
_cell.angle_alpha   90.00
_cell.angle_beta   90.00
_cell.angle_gamma   90.00
#
_symmetry.space_group_name_H-M   'P 1'
#
loop_
_entity.id
_entity.type
_entity.pdbx_description
1 polymer ?
#
loop_
_entity_poly.entity_id
_entity_poly.type
_entity_poly.pdbx_seq_one_letter_code
_entity_poly.pdbx_strand_id
1 'polypeptide(L)'
;MIFHQFSRLFAQVAKTASRRRAVHKMLTEQQIKVTPRAADRLKEVVDEGERLRLEVDGGGCSGFEYKIRLDKRLNDDDLVWRTEQGAEIVVDELSLGYMQGATVDFVEDLMKASFRIVNNPVAEKGCSCGSSFALKLD
;
A
#
# COMPACT_ATOMS: atom_id res chain seq x y z
N MET A 1 28.74 -58.14 -1.09
CA MET A 1 27.35 -57.64 -0.88
C MET A 1 27.38 -56.10 -0.81
N ILE A 2 27.99 -55.35 -1.74
CA ILE A 2 27.47 -54.79 -3.01
C ILE A 2 25.96 -54.48 -3.05
N PHE A 3 25.39 -53.81 -2.04
CA PHE A 3 23.99 -53.36 -2.15
C PHE A 3 23.64 -52.11 -1.34
N HIS A 4 24.48 -51.07 -1.27
CA HIS A 4 24.13 -49.83 -0.54
C HIS A 4 24.79 -48.55 -1.11
N GLN A 5 24.91 -48.44 -2.44
CA GLN A 5 25.60 -47.30 -3.10
C GLN A 5 24.75 -46.57 -4.17
N PHE A 6 23.42 -46.63 -4.11
CA PHE A 6 22.57 -46.04 -5.17
C PHE A 6 21.28 -45.32 -4.73
N SER A 7 21.16 -44.87 -3.48
CA SER A 7 19.96 -44.11 -3.04
C SER A 7 20.19 -42.63 -2.73
N ARG A 8 21.41 -42.09 -2.91
CA ARG A 8 21.72 -40.69 -2.56
C ARG A 8 21.88 -39.73 -3.75
N LEU A 9 21.72 -40.19 -4.99
CA LEU A 9 21.90 -39.36 -6.18
C LEU A 9 20.61 -38.79 -6.78
N PHE A 10 19.42 -39.12 -6.25
CA PHE A 10 18.15 -38.57 -6.73
C PHE A 10 17.55 -37.45 -5.86
N ALA A 11 18.08 -37.22 -4.66
CA ALA A 11 17.61 -36.15 -3.77
C ALA A 11 18.18 -34.75 -4.11
N GLN A 12 19.16 -34.68 -5.03
CA GLN A 12 19.87 -33.43 -5.36
C GLN A 12 19.22 -32.64 -6.53
N VAL A 13 18.24 -33.21 -7.24
CA VAL A 13 17.58 -32.55 -8.40
C VAL A 13 16.28 -31.83 -8.01
N ALA A 14 15.71 -32.11 -6.83
CA ALA A 14 14.45 -31.53 -6.38
C ALA A 14 14.58 -30.19 -5.62
N LYS A 15 15.76 -29.57 -5.58
CA LYS A 15 15.99 -28.24 -4.96
C LYS A 15 16.14 -27.09 -5.98
N THR A 16 15.96 -27.37 -7.27
CA THR A 16 16.16 -26.40 -8.36
C THR A 16 14.89 -26.20 -9.19
N ALA A 17 13.72 -26.30 -8.58
CA ALA A 17 12.46 -26.00 -9.24
C ALA A 17 11.70 -24.96 -8.44
N SER A 18 11.46 -23.81 -9.08
CA SER A 18 10.56 -22.74 -8.65
C SER A 18 11.13 -21.67 -7.71
N ARG A 19 12.17 -20.95 -8.15
CA ARG A 19 12.17 -19.48 -7.97
C ARG A 19 11.09 -18.89 -8.89
N ARG A 20 9.81 -19.18 -8.64
CA ARG A 20 8.76 -18.25 -9.07
C ARG A 20 8.94 -17.06 -8.13
N ARG A 21 9.55 -15.99 -8.63
CA ARG A 21 9.48 -14.68 -7.96
C ARG A 21 7.99 -14.45 -7.74
N ALA A 22 7.52 -14.51 -6.50
CA ALA A 22 6.16 -14.12 -6.19
C ALA A 22 6.03 -12.68 -6.71
N VAL A 23 5.25 -12.49 -7.76
CA VAL A 23 4.99 -11.17 -8.31
C VAL A 23 3.83 -10.65 -7.48
N HIS A 24 4.08 -9.70 -6.58
CA HIS A 24 3.00 -9.01 -5.87
C HIS A 24 2.03 -8.43 -6.90
N LYS A 25 0.74 -8.42 -6.55
CA LYS A 25 -0.28 -7.77 -7.36
C LYS A 25 0.08 -6.29 -7.52
N MET A 26 -0.11 -5.75 -8.71
CA MET A 26 0.09 -4.33 -8.96
C MET A 26 -1.20 -3.57 -8.66
N LEU A 27 -1.10 -2.43 -7.98
CA LEU A 27 -2.20 -1.49 -7.80
C LEU A 27 -2.55 -0.86 -9.17
N THR A 28 -3.85 -0.80 -9.47
CA THR A 28 -4.35 -0.10 -10.64
C THR A 28 -4.75 1.33 -10.31
N GLU A 29 -4.84 2.19 -11.34
CA GLU A 29 -5.28 3.58 -11.18
C GLU A 29 -6.73 3.71 -10.67
N GLN A 30 -7.57 2.70 -10.92
CA GLN A 30 -8.92 2.63 -10.36
C GLN A 30 -8.94 2.24 -8.87
N GLN A 31 -7.88 1.59 -8.39
CA GLN A 31 -7.73 1.17 -6.99
C GLN A 31 -7.15 2.30 -6.15
N ILE A 32 -6.03 2.87 -6.58
CA ILE A 32 -5.40 4.01 -5.91
C ILE A 32 -4.83 4.95 -6.98
N LYS A 33 -5.16 6.22 -6.84
CA LYS A 33 -4.56 7.29 -7.64
C LYS A 33 -3.41 7.89 -6.86
N VAL A 34 -2.33 8.24 -7.54
CA VAL A 34 -1.18 8.92 -6.92
C VAL A 34 -0.97 10.23 -7.67
N THR A 35 -0.94 11.35 -6.95
CA THR A 35 -0.69 12.65 -7.60
C THR A 35 0.75 12.73 -8.09
N PRO A 36 1.04 13.52 -9.13
CA PRO A 36 2.42 13.76 -9.57
C PRO A 36 3.31 14.25 -8.42
N ARG A 37 2.79 15.15 -7.58
CA ARG A 37 3.51 15.67 -6.41
C ARG A 37 3.86 14.57 -5.41
N ALA A 38 2.92 13.67 -5.10
CA ALA A 38 3.21 12.54 -4.22
C ALA A 38 4.25 11.60 -4.84
N ALA A 39 4.14 11.31 -6.13
CA ALA A 39 5.09 10.47 -6.85
C ALA A 39 6.50 11.07 -6.83
N ASP A 40 6.64 12.36 -7.11
CA ASP A 40 7.93 13.05 -7.13
C ASP A 40 8.52 13.15 -5.73
N ARG A 41 7.71 13.53 -4.74
CA ARG A 41 8.19 13.60 -3.37
C ARG A 41 8.59 12.23 -2.83
N LEU A 42 7.86 11.18 -3.19
CA LEU A 42 8.19 9.82 -2.78
C LEU A 42 9.60 9.42 -3.23
N LYS A 43 9.98 9.75 -4.47
CA LYS A 43 11.33 9.45 -5.00
C LYS A 43 12.45 10.13 -4.21
N GLU A 44 12.17 11.28 -3.59
CA GLU A 44 13.16 12.05 -2.84
C GLU A 44 13.34 11.56 -1.39
N VAL A 45 12.30 10.95 -0.81
CA VAL A 45 12.26 10.65 0.63
C VAL A 45 12.41 9.17 0.96
N VAL A 46 12.27 8.26 -0.02
CA VAL A 46 12.47 6.82 0.22
C VAL A 46 13.92 6.42 -0.02
N ASP A 47 14.49 5.71 0.95
CA ASP A 47 15.77 5.05 0.78
C ASP A 47 15.63 3.77 -0.05
N GLU A 48 16.77 3.21 -0.48
CA GLU A 48 16.79 1.94 -1.21
C GLU A 48 16.13 0.81 -0.40
N GLY A 49 15.10 0.20 -1.00
CA GLY A 49 14.34 -0.89 -0.38
C GLY A 49 13.26 -0.45 0.62
N GLU A 50 13.13 0.86 0.89
CA GLU A 50 11.97 1.41 1.59
C GLU A 50 10.80 1.66 0.66
N ARG A 51 9.60 1.63 1.24
CA ARG A 51 8.32 1.81 0.55
C ARG A 51 7.42 2.65 1.41
N LEU A 52 6.55 3.44 0.78
CA LEU A 52 5.47 4.08 1.50
C LEU A 52 4.34 3.09 1.71
N ARG A 53 4.11 2.70 2.96
CA ARG A 53 3.03 1.80 3.34
C ARG A 53 1.80 2.61 3.76
N LEU A 54 0.66 2.25 3.17
CA LEU A 54 -0.65 2.80 3.51
C LEU A 54 -1.49 1.70 4.16
N GLU A 55 -2.02 1.98 5.34
CA GLU A 55 -2.88 1.07 6.08
C GLU A 55 -4.10 1.81 6.61
N VAL A 56 -5.15 1.04 6.88
CA VAL A 56 -6.32 1.47 7.65
C VAL A 56 -6.34 0.68 8.93
N ASP A 57 -6.35 1.36 10.06
CA ASP A 57 -6.48 0.75 11.38
C ASP A 57 -7.80 1.17 12.04
N GLY A 58 -8.28 0.36 12.99
CA GLY A 58 -9.45 0.69 13.79
C GLY A 58 -9.13 1.76 14.82
N GLY A 59 -9.79 2.92 14.73
CA GLY A 59 -9.54 4.06 15.64
C GLY A 59 -10.22 5.36 15.23
N GLY A 60 -10.31 6.35 16.14
CA GLY A 60 -10.89 7.68 15.88
C GLY A 60 -12.42 7.77 16.00
N CYS A 61 -12.97 8.98 15.91
CA CYS A 61 -14.42 9.24 16.06
C CYS A 61 -15.28 8.56 14.98
N SER A 62 -14.72 8.30 13.80
CA SER A 62 -15.36 7.61 12.67
C SER A 62 -15.10 6.09 12.64
N GLY A 63 -14.36 5.55 13.61
CA GLY A 63 -14.06 4.12 13.74
C GLY A 63 -12.84 3.61 12.94
N PHE A 64 -12.30 4.40 12.02
CA PHE A 64 -11.08 4.08 11.26
C PHE A 64 -10.11 5.27 11.14
N GLU A 65 -8.82 4.97 11.10
CA GLU A 65 -7.72 5.93 10.89
C GLU A 65 -6.73 5.43 9.82
N TYR A 66 -6.23 6.35 8.99
CA TYR A 66 -5.16 6.03 8.03
C TYR A 66 -3.78 6.09 8.68
N LYS A 67 -2.99 5.04 8.50
CA LYS A 67 -1.59 4.98 8.90
C LYS A 67 -0.70 5.01 7.67
N ILE A 68 0.19 6.00 7.62
CA ILE A 68 1.16 6.17 6.54
C ILE A 68 2.55 6.16 7.14
N ARG A 69 3.41 5.27 6.66
CA ARG A 69 4.79 5.14 7.14
C ARG A 69 5.73 4.66 6.06
N LEU A 70 7.03 4.82 6.28
CA LEU A 70 8.06 4.13 5.52
C LEU A 70 8.28 2.74 6.11
N ASP A 71 8.36 1.74 5.25
CA ASP A 71 8.57 0.35 5.65
C ASP A 71 9.46 -0.37 4.64
N LYS A 72 10.37 -1.21 5.14
CA LYS A 72 11.23 -2.09 4.34
C LYS A 72 10.59 -3.44 4.05
N ARG A 73 9.49 -3.78 4.74
CA ARG A 73 8.78 -5.05 4.57
C ARG A 73 7.84 -5.01 3.39
N LEU A 74 7.78 -6.13 2.67
CA LEU A 74 6.81 -6.44 1.64
C LEU A 74 6.20 -7.77 2.01
N ASN A 75 4.89 -7.78 2.24
CA ASN A 75 4.10 -8.91 2.69
C ASN A 75 3.35 -9.51 1.51
N ASP A 76 3.08 -10.82 1.52
CA ASP A 76 2.48 -11.57 0.41
C ASP A 76 1.13 -11.03 -0.08
N ASP A 77 0.38 -10.36 0.80
CA ASP A 77 -0.92 -9.73 0.56
C ASP A 77 -0.84 -8.25 0.18
N ASP A 78 0.36 -7.70 0.06
CA ASP A 78 0.55 -6.33 -0.41
C ASP A 78 0.30 -6.22 -1.92
N LEU A 79 -0.43 -5.17 -2.28
CA LEU A 79 -0.50 -4.64 -3.62
C LEU A 79 0.47 -3.47 -3.76
N VAL A 80 1.15 -3.41 -4.90
CA VAL A 80 2.27 -2.49 -5.13
C VAL A 80 1.93 -1.50 -6.24
N TRP A 81 2.10 -0.21 -5.98
CA TRP A 81 2.20 0.82 -7.01
C TRP A 81 3.67 1.24 -7.11
N ARG A 82 4.20 1.44 -8.33
CA ARG A 82 5.61 1.77 -8.54
C ARG A 82 5.75 2.91 -9.54
N THR A 83 6.64 3.86 -9.22
CA THR A 83 7.12 4.88 -10.17
C THR A 83 8.05 4.28 -11.22
N GLU A 84 8.27 4.99 -12.33
CA GLU A 84 9.27 4.57 -13.34
C GLU A 84 10.69 4.48 -12.75
N GLN A 85 10.99 5.28 -11.73
CA GLN A 85 12.28 5.35 -11.04
C GLN A 85 12.43 4.33 -9.90
N GLY A 86 11.41 3.50 -9.64
CA GLY A 86 11.51 2.38 -8.69
C GLY A 86 11.02 2.67 -7.27
N ALA A 87 10.60 3.89 -6.94
CA ALA A 87 9.94 4.18 -5.66
C ALA A 87 8.57 3.48 -5.59
N GLU A 88 8.23 2.90 -4.44
CA GLU A 88 7.08 2.02 -4.25
C GLU A 88 6.10 2.53 -3.18
N ILE A 89 4.81 2.36 -3.46
CA ILE A 89 3.73 2.45 -2.48
C ILE A 89 3.15 1.05 -2.31
N VAL A 90 2.90 0.65 -1.07
CA VAL A 90 2.30 -0.65 -0.74
C VAL A 90 1.05 -0.47 0.10
N VAL A 91 0.04 -1.28 -0.20
CA VAL A 91 -1.24 -1.33 0.50
C VAL A 91 -1.58 -2.80 0.69
N ASP A 92 -1.88 -3.24 1.90
CA ASP A 92 -2.39 -4.60 2.12
C ASP A 92 -3.82 -4.76 1.58
N GLU A 93 -4.19 -5.97 1.20
CA GLU A 93 -5.49 -6.26 0.56
C GLU A 93 -6.69 -5.87 1.45
N LEU A 94 -6.56 -5.94 2.77
CA LEU A 94 -7.61 -5.53 3.72
C LEU A 94 -7.78 -4.00 3.72
N SER A 95 -6.69 -3.26 3.91
CA SER A 95 -6.69 -1.80 3.88
C SER A 95 -7.20 -1.25 2.56
N LEU A 96 -6.84 -1.88 1.43
CA LEU A 96 -7.28 -1.47 0.11
C LEU A 96 -8.81 -1.42 -0.02
N GLY A 97 -9.52 -2.37 0.59
CA GLY A 97 -10.99 -2.38 0.60
C GLY A 97 -11.62 -1.11 1.18
N TYR A 98 -10.93 -0.44 2.11
CA TYR A 98 -11.38 0.80 2.75
C TYR A 98 -10.97 2.06 2.02
N MET A 99 -10.03 1.98 1.07
CA MET A 99 -9.50 3.13 0.32
C MET A 99 -9.62 2.96 -1.20
N GLN A 100 -10.51 2.07 -1.64
CA GLN A 100 -10.75 1.80 -3.05
C GLN A 100 -11.14 3.09 -3.81
N GLY A 101 -10.33 3.46 -4.79
CA GLY A 101 -10.49 4.66 -5.62
C GLY A 101 -9.98 5.95 -4.98
N ALA A 102 -9.34 5.88 -3.81
CA ALA A 102 -8.79 7.05 -3.13
C ALA A 102 -7.55 7.61 -3.85
N THR A 103 -7.21 8.85 -3.51
CA THR A 103 -6.01 9.53 -4.02
C THR A 103 -4.98 9.69 -2.92
N VAL A 104 -3.74 9.30 -3.19
CA VAL A 104 -2.56 9.59 -2.38
C VAL A 104 -1.95 10.88 -2.87
N ASP A 105 -1.86 11.86 -1.98
CA ASP A 105 -1.26 13.16 -2.26
C ASP A 105 -0.16 13.50 -1.23
N PHE A 106 0.70 14.45 -1.57
CA PHE A 106 1.65 15.05 -0.64
C PHE A 106 1.25 16.50 -0.40
N VAL A 107 0.87 16.79 0.83
CA VAL A 107 0.42 18.14 1.24
C VAL A 107 1.52 18.78 2.04
N GLU A 108 1.92 19.98 1.60
CA GLU A 108 2.92 20.82 2.24
C GLU A 108 2.29 22.19 2.52
N ASP A 109 2.11 22.46 3.82
CA ASP A 109 1.63 23.72 4.36
C ASP A 109 2.74 24.37 5.19
N LEU A 110 2.57 25.63 5.60
CA LEU A 110 3.54 26.40 6.40
C LEU A 110 4.04 25.69 7.67
N MET A 111 3.27 24.73 8.22
CA MET A 111 3.60 24.04 9.46
C MET A 111 3.89 22.54 9.29
N LYS A 112 3.50 21.92 8.18
CA LYS A 112 3.56 20.46 8.03
C LYS A 112 3.67 20.05 6.57
N ALA A 113 4.57 19.11 6.30
CA ALA A 113 4.64 18.39 5.05
C ALA A 113 4.38 16.89 5.32
N SER A 114 3.38 16.31 4.67
CA SER A 114 3.04 14.90 4.89
C SER A 114 2.26 14.30 3.73
N PHE A 115 2.46 13.01 3.50
CA PHE A 115 1.57 12.21 2.65
C PHE A 115 0.19 12.11 3.29
N ARG A 116 -0.85 12.16 2.46
CA ARG A 116 -2.25 12.09 2.89
C ARG A 116 -3.07 11.28 1.89
N ILE A 117 -4.07 10.57 2.41
CA ILE A 117 -5.12 9.96 1.61
C ILE A 117 -6.28 10.95 1.54
N VAL A 118 -6.70 11.29 0.32
CA VAL A 118 -7.75 12.27 0.01
C VAL A 118 -8.71 11.69 -1.02
N ASN A 119 -9.90 12.28 -1.17
CA ASN A 119 -10.93 11.88 -2.15
C ASN A 119 -11.24 10.38 -2.10
N ASN A 120 -11.45 9.81 -0.90
CA ASN A 120 -11.77 8.41 -0.74
C ASN A 120 -13.29 8.18 -0.88
N PRO A 121 -13.78 7.62 -2.00
CA PRO A 121 -15.22 7.43 -2.23
C PRO A 121 -15.84 6.38 -1.29
N VAL A 122 -15.04 5.52 -0.66
CA VAL A 122 -15.53 4.55 0.33
C VAL A 122 -15.85 5.26 1.65
N ALA A 123 -14.97 6.15 2.12
CA ALA A 123 -15.16 6.89 3.35
C ALA A 123 -16.28 7.94 3.23
N GLU A 124 -16.40 8.61 2.09
CA GLU A 124 -17.43 9.63 1.84
C GLU A 124 -18.85 9.07 1.89
N LYS A 125 -19.05 7.81 1.47
CA LYS A 125 -20.35 7.12 1.56
C LYS A 125 -20.74 6.73 2.99
N GLY A 126 -19.80 6.70 3.93
CA GLY A 126 -20.00 6.26 5.32
C GLY A 126 -20.51 7.34 6.27
N CYS A 127 -20.50 8.62 5.89
CA CYS A 127 -20.90 9.73 6.77
C CYS A 127 -22.34 10.19 6.46
N SER A 128 -23.34 9.49 6.99
CA SER A 128 -24.76 9.84 6.79
C SER A 128 -25.33 10.82 7.84
N CYS A 129 -24.53 11.33 8.78
CA CYS A 129 -24.97 12.37 9.72
C CYS A 129 -24.73 13.76 9.13
N GLY A 130 -25.70 14.23 8.33
CA GLY A 130 -25.71 15.53 7.65
C GLY A 130 -25.75 16.76 8.58
N SER A 131 -24.77 16.93 9.45
CA SER A 131 -24.61 18.13 10.28
C SER A 131 -23.73 19.16 9.57
N SER A 132 -24.19 19.63 8.41
CA SER A 132 -23.69 20.85 7.77
C SER A 132 -24.80 21.50 6.96
N PHE A 133 -25.91 21.76 7.62
CA PHE A 133 -26.78 22.88 7.28
C PHE A 133 -26.75 23.82 8.49
N ALA A 134 -25.88 24.83 8.41
CA ALA A 134 -26.05 26.00 9.26
C ALA A 134 -27.44 26.57 8.95
N LEU A 135 -28.32 26.57 9.95
CA LEU A 135 -29.54 27.37 9.90
C LEU A 135 -29.11 28.81 9.59
N LYS A 136 -29.46 29.28 8.39
CA LYS A 136 -29.58 30.71 8.14
C LYS A 136 -30.64 31.20 9.14
N LEU A 137 -30.22 31.96 10.14
CA LEU A 137 -31.11 32.89 10.81
C LEU A 137 -31.19 34.12 9.90
N ASP A 138 -32.36 34.36 9.34
CA ASP A 138 -32.78 35.71 8.97
C ASP A 138 -32.96 36.56 10.23
#